data_AF-A0A7X8X5Q5-F1
#
_entry.id   AF-A0A7X8X5Q5-F1
#
_cell.length_a   1.000
_cell.length_b   1.000
_cell.length_c   1.000
_cell.angle_alpha   90.00
_cell.angle_beta   90.00
_cell.angle_gamma   90.00
#
_symmetry.space_group_name_H-M   'P 1'
#
loop_
_entity.id
_entity.type
_entity.pdbx_description
1 polymer ?
#
loop_
_entity_poly.entity_id
_entity_poly.type
_entity_poly.pdbx_seq_one_letter_code
_entity_poly.pdbx_strand_id
1 'polypeptide(L)'
;MNEICEILKYIVIMFGIIALLFIYIYKEFPVQEDIASIEASIAKTISSQGIELIKYVKLENKLIAMYKLDQQIGRAVFTQGINGQYKIASAGYGSSPIPFFIEDTNKGKYAVIMGQNHNNEISYI
;
A
#
# COMPACT_ATOMS: atom_id res chain seq x y z
N MET A 1 17.08 47.28 7.18
CA MET A 1 18.01 46.15 7.40
C MET A 1 17.47 45.15 8.42
N ASN A 2 17.02 45.57 9.60
CA ASN A 2 16.43 44.66 10.61
C ASN A 2 15.18 43.92 10.12
N GLU A 3 14.26 44.58 9.42
CA GLU A 3 13.04 43.95 8.91
C GLU A 3 13.31 42.84 7.89
N ILE A 4 14.34 43.03 7.04
CA ILE A 4 14.75 42.03 6.05
C ILE A 4 15.31 40.79 6.76
N CYS A 5 16.12 40.96 7.81
CA CYS A 5 16.61 39.84 8.62
C CYS A 5 15.47 39.09 9.33
N GLU A 6 14.47 39.79 9.86
CA GLU A 6 13.32 39.14 10.49
C GLU A 6 12.50 38.34 9.49
N ILE A 7 12.21 38.88 8.31
CA ILE A 7 11.53 38.16 7.23
C ILE A 7 12.31 36.90 6.83
N LEU A 8 13.64 37.01 6.72
CA LEU A 8 14.50 35.87 6.36
C LEU A 8 14.44 34.73 7.39
N LYS A 9 14.37 35.06 8.70
CA LYS A 9 14.18 34.06 9.76
C LYS A 9 12.88 33.29 9.59
N TYR A 10 11.77 33.98 9.33
CA TYR A 10 10.47 33.33 9.12
C TYR A 10 10.47 32.43 7.89
N ILE A 11 11.12 32.84 6.80
CA ILE A 11 11.27 32.01 5.60
C ILE A 11 12.05 30.73 5.93
N VAL A 12 13.17 30.83 6.64
CA VAL A 12 13.97 29.65 7.04
C VAL A 12 13.16 28.71 7.94
N ILE A 13 12.43 29.23 8.91
CA ILE A 13 11.56 28.43 9.79
C ILE A 13 10.47 27.71 8.98
N MET A 14 9.83 28.42 8.06
CA MET A 14 8.81 27.85 7.18
C MET A 14 9.36 26.70 6.33
N PHE A 15 10.54 26.88 5.70
CA PHE A 15 11.20 25.80 4.96
C PHE A 15 11.56 24.62 5.87
N GLY A 16 11.98 24.89 7.12
CA GLY A 16 12.23 23.84 8.11
C GLY A 16 10.98 23.01 8.42
N ILE A 17 9.83 23.65 8.59
CA ILE A 17 8.55 22.96 8.82
C ILE A 17 8.15 22.13 7.59
N ILE A 18 8.26 22.70 6.37
CA ILE A 18 7.95 21.98 5.13
C ILE A 18 8.84 20.74 4.99
N ALA A 19 10.15 20.87 5.27
CA ALA A 19 11.08 19.75 5.21
C ALA A 19 10.71 18.63 6.21
N LEU A 20 10.35 18.99 7.45
CA LEU A 20 9.90 18.03 8.46
C LEU A 20 8.63 17.29 8.03
N LEU A 21 7.66 18.01 7.45
CA LEU A 21 6.44 17.42 6.91
C LEU A 21 6.74 16.44 5.76
N PHE A 22 7.65 16.80 4.86
CA PHE A 22 8.08 15.91 3.78
C PHE A 22 8.73 14.63 4.31
N ILE A 23 9.62 14.75 5.30
CA ILE A 23 10.27 13.59 5.94
C ILE A 23 9.23 12.68 6.59
N TYR A 24 8.24 13.26 7.28
CA TYR A 24 7.17 12.51 7.92
C TYR A 24 6.36 11.69 6.91
N ILE A 25 5.92 12.33 5.81
CA ILE A 25 5.17 11.66 4.75
C ILE A 25 6.00 10.52 4.13
N TYR A 26 7.29 10.76 3.88
CA TYR A 26 8.17 9.75 3.30
C TYR A 26 8.34 8.52 4.19
N LYS A 27 8.32 8.69 5.51
CA LYS A 27 8.41 7.57 6.46
C LYS A 27 7.10 6.82 6.61
N GLU A 28 5.97 7.49 6.41
CA GLU A 28 4.65 6.87 6.57
C GLU A 28 4.33 5.87 5.44
N PHE A 29 4.83 6.13 4.23
CA PHE A 29 4.60 5.29 3.04
C PHE A 29 5.93 4.69 2.55
N PRO A 30 6.46 3.64 3.22
CA PRO A 30 7.80 3.13 2.93
C PRO A 30 7.85 2.08 1.80
N VAL A 31 6.71 1.62 1.28
CA VAL A 31 6.65 0.46 0.39
C VAL A 31 6.71 0.92 -1.07
N GLN A 32 7.73 0.48 -1.79
CA GLN A 32 7.84 0.72 -3.23
C GLN A 32 6.99 -0.27 -4.03
N GLU A 33 6.65 0.08 -5.26
CA GLU A 33 5.87 -0.78 -6.18
C GLU A 33 6.75 -1.85 -6.83
N ASP A 34 7.37 -2.69 -6.00
CA ASP A 34 8.15 -3.84 -6.44
C ASP A 34 7.84 -5.05 -5.57
N ILE A 35 8.09 -6.24 -6.13
CA ILE A 35 7.72 -7.51 -5.52
C ILE A 35 8.37 -7.66 -4.14
N ALA A 36 9.67 -7.39 -4.03
CA ALA A 36 10.42 -7.59 -2.79
C ALA A 36 9.94 -6.65 -1.67
N SER A 37 9.69 -5.38 -1.99
CA SER A 37 9.13 -4.41 -1.03
C SER A 37 7.74 -4.81 -0.54
N ILE A 38 6.87 -5.25 -1.46
CA ILE A 38 5.51 -5.70 -1.14
C ILE A 38 5.56 -6.92 -0.22
N GLU A 39 6.31 -7.96 -0.60
CA GLU A 39 6.46 -9.19 0.20
C GLU A 39 7.03 -8.89 1.59
N ALA A 40 8.09 -8.08 1.67
CA ALA A 40 8.70 -7.69 2.94
C ALA A 40 7.71 -6.92 3.83
N SER A 41 6.90 -6.03 3.25
CA SER A 41 5.89 -5.30 4.01
C SER A 41 4.78 -6.21 4.54
N ILE A 42 4.33 -7.19 3.74
CA ILE A 42 3.33 -8.18 4.16
C ILE A 42 3.90 -9.03 5.29
N ALA A 43 5.09 -9.61 5.08
CA ALA A 43 5.81 -10.44 6.03
C ALA A 43 5.94 -9.75 7.40
N LYS A 44 6.36 -8.48 7.39
CA LYS A 44 6.47 -7.67 8.61
C LYS A 44 5.12 -7.46 9.29
N THR A 45 4.06 -7.24 8.54
CA THR A 45 2.72 -6.91 9.08
C THR A 45 2.06 -8.10 9.75
N ILE A 46 2.17 -9.27 9.13
CA ILE A 46 1.57 -10.51 9.67
C ILE A 46 2.56 -11.34 10.50
N SER A 47 3.77 -10.81 10.75
CA SER A 47 4.84 -11.47 11.51
C SER A 47 5.16 -12.89 11.01
N SER A 48 5.18 -13.07 9.70
CA SER A 48 5.46 -14.37 9.05
C SER A 48 6.52 -14.22 7.96
N GLN A 49 7.15 -15.33 7.60
CA GLN A 49 8.13 -15.40 6.50
C GLN A 49 7.58 -16.27 5.36
N GLY A 50 8.26 -16.29 4.22
CA GLY A 50 7.85 -17.12 3.08
C GLY A 50 6.59 -16.61 2.38
N ILE A 51 6.38 -15.28 2.38
CA ILE A 51 5.35 -14.66 1.56
C ILE A 51 5.80 -14.73 0.11
N GLU A 52 4.94 -15.31 -0.73
CA GLU A 52 5.13 -15.36 -2.18
C GLU A 52 4.03 -14.53 -2.83
N LEU A 53 4.39 -13.42 -3.46
CA LEU A 53 3.44 -12.58 -4.17
C LEU A 53 3.01 -13.27 -5.47
N ILE A 54 1.71 -13.54 -5.61
CA ILE A 54 1.16 -14.19 -6.81
C ILE A 54 0.83 -13.12 -7.85
N LYS A 55 0.08 -12.11 -7.44
CA LYS A 55 -0.38 -11.02 -8.30
C LYS A 55 -0.74 -9.81 -7.46
N TYR A 56 -0.56 -8.63 -8.00
CA TYR A 56 -1.18 -7.43 -7.48
C TYR A 56 -1.89 -6.67 -8.59
N VAL A 57 -2.88 -5.87 -8.19
CA VAL A 57 -3.58 -4.94 -9.07
C VAL A 57 -3.57 -3.56 -8.45
N LYS A 58 -3.43 -2.55 -9.30
CA LYS A 58 -3.60 -1.15 -8.90
C LYS A 58 -5.03 -0.74 -9.17
N LEU A 59 -5.65 -0.18 -8.16
CA LEU A 59 -7.00 0.32 -8.20
C LEU A 59 -7.01 1.73 -7.61
N GLU A 60 -6.88 2.72 -8.48
CA GLU A 60 -6.79 4.13 -8.08
C GLU A 60 -5.65 4.36 -7.07
N ASN A 61 -5.97 4.82 -5.86
CA ASN A 61 -5.01 5.03 -4.77
C ASN A 61 -4.76 3.77 -3.91
N LYS A 62 -5.13 2.59 -4.41
CA LYS A 62 -4.93 1.31 -3.72
C LYS A 62 -4.08 0.38 -4.55
N LEU A 63 -3.25 -0.40 -3.86
CA LEU A 63 -2.64 -1.60 -4.42
C LEU A 63 -3.19 -2.80 -3.66
N ILE A 64 -3.73 -3.76 -4.38
CA ILE A 64 -4.33 -4.96 -3.82
C ILE A 64 -3.46 -6.12 -4.23
N ALA A 65 -2.81 -6.74 -3.24
CA ALA A 65 -1.89 -7.86 -3.44
C ALA A 65 -2.54 -9.17 -3.00
N MET A 66 -2.44 -10.18 -3.84
CA MET A 66 -2.74 -11.57 -3.54
C MET A 66 -1.42 -12.31 -3.38
N TYR A 67 -1.26 -13.00 -2.26
CA TYR A 67 -0.03 -13.71 -1.93
C TYR A 67 -0.35 -15.12 -1.43
N LYS A 68 0.67 -15.96 -1.43
CA LYS A 68 0.65 -17.28 -0.80
C LYS A 68 1.45 -17.23 0.49
N LEU A 69 0.94 -17.87 1.52
CA LEU A 69 1.67 -18.22 2.73
C LEU A 69 1.38 -19.69 3.02
N ASP A 70 2.43 -20.51 3.01
CA ASP A 70 2.33 -21.98 3.07
C ASP A 70 1.44 -22.56 1.96
N GLN A 71 0.22 -22.95 2.30
CA GLN A 71 -0.80 -23.48 1.38
C GLN A 71 -2.07 -22.61 1.32
N GLN A 72 -2.03 -21.44 1.97
CA GLN A 72 -3.18 -20.55 2.07
C GLN A 72 -2.98 -19.32 1.18
N ILE A 73 -4.08 -18.87 0.59
CA ILE A 73 -4.11 -17.59 -0.12
C ILE A 73 -4.37 -16.49 0.90
N GLY A 74 -3.55 -15.45 0.81
CA GLY A 74 -3.67 -14.23 1.57
C GLY A 74 -3.90 -13.03 0.67
N ARG A 75 -4.35 -11.96 1.32
CA ARG A 75 -4.65 -10.68 0.71
C ARG A 75 -4.03 -9.58 1.54
N ALA A 76 -3.43 -8.61 0.87
CA ALA A 76 -3.00 -7.36 1.46
C ALA A 76 -3.55 -6.18 0.67
N VAL A 77 -3.92 -5.12 1.40
CA VAL A 77 -4.35 -3.85 0.84
C VAL A 77 -3.34 -2.80 1.23
N PHE A 78 -2.93 -2.02 0.25
CA PHE A 78 -2.03 -0.91 0.38
C PHE A 78 -2.73 0.37 -0.03
N THR A 79 -2.41 1.47 0.63
CA THR A 79 -2.86 2.81 0.26
C THR A 79 -1.67 3.62 -0.24
N GLN A 80 -1.83 4.25 -1.40
CA GLN A 80 -0.82 5.09 -2.01
C GLN A 80 -0.77 6.46 -1.33
N GLY A 81 0.43 6.91 -1.00
CA GLY A 81 0.73 8.24 -0.52
C GLY A 81 1.00 9.21 -1.67
N ILE A 82 1.09 10.50 -1.35
CA ILE A 82 1.39 11.54 -2.35
C ILE A 82 2.79 11.41 -2.96
N ASN A 83 3.69 10.65 -2.31
CA ASN A 83 5.04 10.35 -2.79
C ASN A 83 5.08 9.19 -3.80
N GLY A 84 3.91 8.63 -4.18
CA GLY A 84 3.79 7.49 -5.08
C GLY A 84 4.12 6.14 -4.44
N GLN A 85 4.60 6.13 -3.19
CA GLN A 85 4.86 4.93 -2.40
C GLN A 85 3.61 4.52 -1.63
N TYR A 86 3.67 3.35 -1.02
CA TYR A 86 2.53 2.70 -0.40
C TYR A 86 2.75 2.47 1.09
N LYS A 87 1.63 2.40 1.81
CA LYS A 87 1.53 1.93 3.20
C LYS A 87 0.54 0.79 3.24
N ILE A 88 0.88 -0.27 3.94
CA ILE A 88 -0.05 -1.38 4.15
C ILE A 88 -1.18 -0.93 5.07
N ALA A 89 -2.42 -1.10 4.61
CA ALA A 89 -3.63 -0.79 5.34
C ALA A 89 -4.18 -2.05 6.05
N SER A 90 -4.07 -3.20 5.42
CA SER A 90 -4.47 -4.49 5.98
C SER A 90 -3.73 -5.65 5.31
N ALA A 91 -3.55 -6.74 6.05
CA ALA A 91 -3.05 -8.01 5.53
C ALA A 91 -3.66 -9.16 6.33
N GLY A 92 -3.97 -10.26 5.65
CA GLY A 92 -4.53 -11.45 6.28
C GLY A 92 -4.55 -12.64 5.32
N TYR A 93 -4.67 -13.84 5.88
CA TYR A 93 -4.65 -15.10 5.12
C TYR A 93 -5.67 -16.09 5.72
N GLY A 94 -6.01 -17.12 4.96
CA GLY A 94 -6.86 -18.21 5.45
C GLY A 94 -8.37 -17.96 5.39
N SER A 95 -8.83 -17.01 4.58
CA SER A 95 -10.27 -16.79 4.36
C SER A 95 -10.89 -17.76 3.34
N SER A 96 -12.23 -17.82 3.33
CA SER A 96 -13.13 -18.53 2.39
C SER A 96 -12.54 -18.75 0.98
N PRO A 97 -12.82 -19.89 0.30
CA PRO A 97 -12.24 -20.23 -1.00
C PRO A 97 -12.40 -19.19 -2.12
N ILE A 98 -13.41 -18.32 -2.03
CA ILE A 98 -13.61 -17.17 -2.93
C ILE A 98 -14.01 -15.97 -2.08
N PRO A 99 -13.03 -15.24 -1.50
CA PRO A 99 -13.38 -14.13 -0.65
C PRO A 99 -13.79 -12.91 -1.50
N PHE A 100 -14.89 -12.29 -1.09
CA PHE A 100 -15.45 -11.07 -1.67
C PHE A 100 -15.17 -9.90 -0.74
N PHE A 101 -14.61 -8.81 -1.28
CA PHE A 101 -14.31 -7.60 -0.53
C PHE A 101 -14.86 -6.38 -1.23
N ILE A 102 -15.28 -5.40 -0.46
CA ILE A 102 -15.60 -4.06 -0.96
C ILE A 102 -14.43 -3.16 -0.56
N GLU A 103 -13.81 -2.53 -1.55
CA GLU A 103 -12.74 -1.58 -1.35
C GLU A 103 -13.21 -0.16 -1.67
N ASP A 104 -13.11 0.70 -0.66
CA ASP A 104 -13.31 2.13 -0.81
C ASP A 104 -12.03 2.77 -1.37
N THR A 105 -12.16 3.44 -2.51
CA THR A 105 -11.10 4.26 -3.13
C THR A 105 -11.49 5.73 -3.12
N ASN A 106 -10.58 6.61 -3.55
CA ASN A 106 -10.87 8.03 -3.73
C ASN A 106 -11.93 8.33 -4.81
N LYS A 107 -12.25 7.37 -5.70
CA LYS A 107 -13.23 7.56 -6.79
C LYS A 107 -14.51 6.75 -6.63
N GLY A 108 -14.58 5.82 -5.68
CA GLY A 108 -15.79 5.04 -5.45
C GLY A 108 -15.53 3.73 -4.71
N LYS A 109 -16.52 2.85 -4.75
CA LYS A 109 -16.45 1.52 -4.14
C LYS A 109 -16.30 0.47 -5.23
N TYR A 110 -15.38 -0.47 -5.02
CA TYR A 110 -15.12 -1.54 -5.97
C TYR A 110 -15.29 -2.89 -5.28
N ALA A 111 -15.96 -3.80 -5.98
CA ALA A 111 -15.99 -5.20 -5.59
C ALA A 111 -14.69 -5.87 -6.05
N VAL A 112 -14.02 -6.54 -5.13
CA VAL A 112 -12.77 -7.25 -5.39
C VAL A 112 -13.01 -8.72 -5.04
N ILE A 113 -12.91 -9.55 -6.06
CA ILE A 113 -13.04 -11.00 -5.96
C ILE A 113 -11.64 -11.59 -6.18
N MET A 114 -11.23 -12.46 -5.28
CA MET A 114 -9.99 -13.22 -5.41
C MET A 114 -10.31 -14.70 -5.32
N GLY A 115 -9.47 -15.54 -5.90
CA GLY A 115 -9.67 -16.96 -5.88
C GLY A 115 -8.79 -17.68 -6.89
N GLN A 116 -8.77 -19.00 -6.78
CA GLN A 116 -8.07 -19.86 -7.73
C GLN A 116 -9.05 -20.31 -8.81
N ASN A 117 -8.68 -20.11 -10.08
CA ASN A 117 -9.46 -20.53 -11.24
C ASN A 117 -9.06 -21.95 -11.66
N HIS A 118 -9.55 -22.96 -10.93
CA HIS A 118 -9.12 -24.36 -11.10
C HIS A 118 -9.42 -24.92 -12.50
N ASN A 119 -10.55 -24.54 -13.09
CA ASN A 119 -11.01 -25.10 -14.37
C ASN A 119 -10.73 -24.17 -15.56
N ASN A 120 -10.08 -23.01 -15.34
CA ASN A 120 -9.90 -21.96 -16.35
C ASN A 120 -11.21 -21.50 -17.04
N GLU A 121 -12.36 -21.72 -16.41
CA GLU A 121 -13.68 -21.37 -16.97
C GLU A 121 -13.90 -19.85 -16.98
N ILE A 122 -13.23 -19.13 -16.09
CA ILE A 122 -13.22 -17.66 -16.08
C ILE A 122 -12.08 -17.18 -16.96
N SER A 123 -12.41 -16.71 -18.17
CA SER A 123 -11.43 -16.24 -19.16
C SER A 123 -11.20 -14.73 -19.14
N TYR A 124 -12.03 -13.97 -18.41
CA TYR A 124 -11.96 -12.51 -18.32
C TYR A 124 -12.30 -11.99 -16.92
N ILE A 125 -11.36 -11.22 -16.35
CA ILE A 125 -11.52 -10.25 -15.24
C ILE A 125 -10.54 -9.11 -15.50
#